data_AF-A0A6N8HPU3-F1
#
_entry.id   AF-A0A6N8HPU3-F1
#
_cell.length_a   1.000
_cell.length_b   1.000
_cell.length_c   1.000
_cell.angle_alpha   90.00
_cell.angle_beta   90.00
_cell.angle_gamma   90.00
#
_symmetry.space_group_name_H-M   'P 1'
#
loop_
_entity.id
_entity.type
_entity.pdbx_description
1 polymer ?
#
loop_
_entity_poly.entity_id
_entity_poly.type
_entity_poly.pdbx_seq_one_letter_code
_entity_poly.pdbx_strand_id
1 'polypeptide(L)'
;MIRHFGLKLFILMISFACVVTITILTVDYNRLKETTEHNNQLRLEKIEDSAEASLHTIEKAYYFFDQNTAEQMRETTAELLNLYKTEPDVRSWNYAELKDQTGMDIYIIDKQNTIIASSYEPDIGLNFNACCSKLIPMLEERRRLREFHHDGMDIEQSSGRVKKYSYAGTDDGEYLIQLGKYLDTDDIFQQFNIFGEIKTLVDKYDLVDDIHVLNLGGRHLECQLPSSI
;
A
#
# COMPACT_ATOMS: atom_id res chain seq x y z
N MET A 1 59.61 3.79 63.54
CA MET A 1 58.65 4.92 63.51
C MET A 1 58.42 5.49 62.09
N ILE A 2 59.46 5.57 61.24
CA ILE A 2 59.38 6.13 59.86
C ILE A 2 58.49 5.28 58.90
N ARG A 3 58.48 3.95 59.04
CA ARG A 3 57.70 3.04 58.17
C ARG A 3 56.18 3.23 58.25
N HIS A 4 55.66 3.69 59.40
CA HIS A 4 54.23 3.97 59.58
C HIS A 4 53.80 5.32 59.01
N PHE A 5 54.71 6.29 58.91
CA PHE A 5 54.42 7.61 58.34
C PHE A 5 54.31 7.55 56.81
N GLY A 6 55.25 6.85 56.15
CA GLY A 6 55.19 6.62 54.71
C GLY A 6 53.94 5.83 54.29
N LEU A 7 53.53 4.82 55.07
CA LEU A 7 52.32 4.03 54.80
C LEU A 7 51.05 4.89 54.87
N LYS A 8 50.93 5.77 55.88
CA LYS A 8 49.78 6.68 56.03
C LYS A 8 49.68 7.67 54.86
N LEU A 9 50.82 8.22 54.41
CA LEU A 9 50.87 9.11 53.25
C LEU A 9 50.46 8.40 51.95
N PHE A 10 50.91 7.15 51.77
CA PHE A 10 50.58 6.34 50.60
C PHE A 10 49.08 6.01 50.54
N ILE A 11 48.49 5.65 51.68
CA ILE A 11 47.04 5.38 51.79
C ILE A 11 46.24 6.66 51.49
N LEU A 12 46.68 7.82 52.00
CA LEU A 12 46.04 9.10 51.72
C LEU A 12 46.04 9.41 50.21
N MET A 13 47.19 9.24 49.54
CA MET A 13 47.32 9.49 48.10
C MET A 13 46.44 8.56 47.26
N ILE A 14 46.38 7.27 47.63
CA ILE A 14 45.49 6.30 46.98
C ILE A 14 44.02 6.70 47.20
N SER A 15 43.64 7.05 48.42
CA SER A 15 42.26 7.47 48.71
C SER A 15 41.84 8.70 47.90
N PHE A 16 42.73 9.67 47.75
CA PHE A 16 42.49 10.86 46.94
C PHE A 16 42.36 10.51 45.45
N ALA A 17 43.26 9.68 44.91
CA ALA A 17 43.18 9.21 43.53
C ALA A 17 41.87 8.43 43.26
N CYS A 18 41.43 7.59 44.20
CA CYS A 18 40.15 6.89 44.11
C CYS A 18 38.97 7.86 44.09
N VAL A 19 38.94 8.85 44.96
CA VAL A 19 37.86 9.86 45.02
C VAL A 19 37.76 10.60 43.69
N VAL A 20 38.88 11.09 43.16
CA VAL A 20 38.92 11.80 41.86
C VAL A 20 38.41 10.90 40.73
N THR A 21 38.85 9.64 40.70
CA THR A 21 38.41 8.67 39.67
C THR A 21 36.90 8.42 39.74
N ILE A 22 36.34 8.23 40.95
CA ILE A 22 34.90 8.01 41.15
C ILE A 22 34.10 9.23 40.70
N THR A 23 34.57 10.45 40.98
CA THR A 23 33.92 11.68 40.53
C THR A 23 33.88 11.77 39.00
N ILE A 24 35.01 11.50 38.32
CA ILE A 24 35.09 11.51 36.85
C ILE A 24 34.12 10.47 36.27
N LEU A 25 34.16 9.23 36.77
CA LEU A 25 33.27 8.15 36.31
C LEU A 25 31.78 8.52 36.45
N THR A 26 31.41 9.21 37.53
CA THR A 26 30.01 9.61 37.77
C THR A 26 29.58 10.69 36.78
N VAL A 27 30.44 11.69 36.52
CA VAL A 27 30.15 12.76 35.55
C VAL A 27 30.06 12.19 34.14
N ASP A 28 30.99 11.32 33.77
CA ASP A 28 31.02 10.68 32.45
C ASP A 28 29.80 9.79 32.23
N TYR A 29 29.38 9.02 33.25
CA TYR A 29 28.17 8.20 33.17
C TYR A 29 26.91 9.06 32.96
N ASN A 30 26.75 10.16 33.71
CA ASN A 30 25.60 11.03 33.58
C ASN A 30 25.56 11.72 32.20
N ARG A 31 26.70 12.20 31.71
CA ARG A 31 26.82 12.78 30.37
C ARG A 31 26.53 11.77 29.28
N LEU A 32 27.06 10.55 29.40
CA LEU A 32 26.83 9.47 28.44
C LEU A 32 25.34 9.12 28.40
N LYS A 33 24.68 9.03 29.55
CA LYS A 33 23.25 8.76 29.65
C LYS A 33 22.43 9.86 28.98
N GLU A 34 22.63 11.11 29.37
CA GLU A 34 21.87 12.26 28.84
C GLU A 34 22.09 12.43 27.33
N THR A 35 23.33 12.29 26.87
CA THR A 35 23.67 12.36 25.45
C THR A 35 23.05 11.19 24.67
N THR A 36 22.98 9.99 25.25
CA THR A 36 22.36 8.83 24.60
C THR A 36 20.84 8.99 24.49
N GLU A 37 20.16 9.44 25.54
CA GLU A 37 18.72 9.68 25.54
C GLU A 37 18.34 10.78 24.54
N HIS A 38 19.05 11.91 24.56
CA HIS A 38 18.81 13.01 23.63
C HIS A 38 19.11 12.63 22.18
N ASN A 39 20.22 11.92 21.94
CA ASN A 39 20.55 11.45 20.59
C ASN A 39 19.52 10.44 20.08
N ASN A 40 18.97 9.58 20.94
CA ASN A 40 17.93 8.64 20.54
C ASN A 40 16.63 9.36 20.17
N GLN A 41 16.22 10.38 20.93
CA GLN A 41 15.05 11.19 20.58
C GLN A 41 15.23 11.91 19.24
N LEU A 42 16.36 12.57 19.03
CA LEU A 42 16.67 13.23 17.75
C LEU A 42 16.76 12.24 16.58
N ARG A 43 17.15 10.99 16.84
CA ARG A 43 17.13 9.93 15.81
C ARG A 43 15.71 9.53 15.48
N LEU A 44 14.85 9.34 16.47
CA LEU A 44 13.43 9.01 16.27
C LEU A 44 12.71 10.11 15.49
N GLU A 45 12.89 11.38 15.86
CA GLU A 45 12.28 12.53 15.16
C GLU A 45 12.68 12.55 13.67
N LYS A 46 13.97 12.33 13.37
CA LYS A 46 14.43 12.25 11.97
C LYS A 46 13.86 11.07 11.19
N ILE A 47 13.61 9.95 11.88
CA ILE A 47 12.99 8.78 11.28
C ILE A 47 11.53 9.08 10.97
N GLU A 48 10.81 9.67 11.91
CA GLU A 48 9.42 10.11 11.75
C GLU A 48 9.31 11.09 10.57
N ASP A 49 10.13 12.14 10.53
CA ASP A 49 10.17 13.11 9.43
C ASP A 49 10.44 12.44 8.08
N SER A 50 11.39 11.50 8.04
CA SER A 50 11.74 10.78 6.81
C SER A 50 10.61 9.85 6.37
N ALA A 51 9.94 9.18 7.30
CA ALA A 51 8.80 8.31 7.02
C ALA A 51 7.61 9.13 6.52
N GLU A 52 7.27 10.23 7.20
CA GLU A 52 6.20 11.14 6.79
C GLU A 52 6.44 11.70 5.38
N ALA A 53 7.64 12.21 5.11
CA ALA A 53 7.97 12.77 3.80
C ALA A 53 7.88 11.72 2.67
N SER A 54 8.32 10.49 2.95
CA SER A 54 8.27 9.38 1.99
C SER A 54 6.82 8.96 1.72
N LEU A 55 6.04 8.74 2.79
CA LEU A 55 4.63 8.36 2.69
C LEU A 55 3.79 9.42 1.97
N HIS A 56 3.95 10.69 2.32
CA HIS A 56 3.24 11.78 1.65
C HIS A 56 3.62 11.92 0.17
N THR A 57 4.86 11.59 -0.20
CA THR A 57 5.27 11.56 -1.61
C THR A 57 4.59 10.41 -2.35
N ILE A 58 4.53 9.22 -1.74
CA ILE A 58 3.87 8.05 -2.31
C ILE A 58 2.36 8.29 -2.46
N GLU A 59 1.70 8.87 -1.44
CA GLU A 59 0.28 9.22 -1.50
C GLU A 59 -0.04 10.15 -2.67
N LYS A 60 0.82 11.16 -2.91
CA LYS A 60 0.66 12.06 -4.07
C LYS A 60 0.83 11.32 -5.38
N ALA A 61 1.84 10.46 -5.50
CA ALA A 61 2.05 9.65 -6.69
C ALA A 61 0.82 8.75 -6.96
N TYR A 62 0.30 8.11 -5.92
CA TYR A 62 -0.88 7.26 -5.96
C TYR A 62 -2.13 8.04 -6.36
N TYR A 63 -2.31 9.26 -5.85
CA TYR A 63 -3.42 10.13 -6.27
C TYR A 63 -3.37 10.45 -7.77
N PHE A 64 -2.22 10.88 -8.29
CA PHE A 64 -2.08 11.16 -9.73
C PHE A 64 -2.26 9.90 -10.59
N PHE A 65 -1.75 8.78 -10.11
CA PHE A 65 -1.85 7.50 -10.79
C PHE A 65 -3.29 6.96 -10.83
N ASP A 66 -4.04 7.12 -9.74
CA ASP A 66 -5.46 6.80 -9.66
C ASP A 66 -6.27 7.59 -10.69
N GLN A 67 -6.02 8.90 -10.80
CA GLN A 67 -6.67 9.79 -11.75
C GLN A 67 -6.32 9.43 -13.21
N ASN A 68 -5.03 9.24 -13.50
CA ASN A 68 -4.58 8.87 -14.83
C ASN A 68 -5.16 7.51 -15.28
N THR A 69 -5.19 6.53 -14.38
CA THR A 69 -5.79 5.22 -14.66
C THR A 69 -7.30 5.33 -14.84
N ALA A 70 -7.98 6.15 -14.04
CA ALA A 70 -9.42 6.40 -14.21
C ALA A 70 -9.73 7.03 -15.58
N GLU A 71 -8.87 7.92 -16.09
CA GLU A 71 -9.05 8.51 -17.42
C GLU A 71 -8.91 7.45 -18.52
N GLN A 72 -7.86 6.63 -18.48
CA GLN A 72 -7.66 5.54 -19.46
C GLN A 72 -8.84 4.56 -19.44
N MET A 73 -9.33 4.22 -18.25
CA MET A 73 -10.53 3.39 -18.08
C MET A 73 -11.77 4.04 -18.69
N ARG A 74 -11.93 5.37 -18.56
CA ARG A 74 -13.05 6.11 -19.15
C ARG A 74 -12.99 6.07 -20.68
N GLU A 75 -11.84 6.33 -21.26
CA GLU A 75 -11.61 6.27 -22.70
C GLU A 75 -11.91 4.87 -23.25
N THR A 76 -11.34 3.84 -22.63
CA THR A 76 -11.60 2.43 -23.02
C THR A 76 -13.06 2.05 -22.85
N THR A 77 -13.71 2.50 -21.78
CA THR A 77 -15.14 2.24 -21.57
C THR A 77 -15.98 2.88 -22.68
N ALA A 78 -15.65 4.11 -23.10
CA ALA A 78 -16.33 4.78 -24.19
C ALA A 78 -16.14 4.03 -25.53
N GLU A 79 -14.95 3.51 -25.79
CA GLU A 79 -14.66 2.68 -26.96
C GLU A 79 -15.48 1.38 -26.96
N LEU A 80 -15.54 0.68 -25.83
CA LEU A 80 -16.33 -0.56 -25.69
C LEU A 80 -17.83 -0.30 -25.81
N LEU A 81 -18.34 0.81 -25.27
CA LEU A 81 -19.73 1.21 -25.45
C LEU A 81 -20.02 1.55 -26.92
N ASN A 82 -19.07 2.13 -27.65
CA ASN A 82 -19.21 2.36 -29.08
C ASN A 82 -19.17 1.06 -29.89
N LEU A 83 -18.29 0.12 -29.53
CA LEU A 83 -18.27 -1.22 -30.11
C LEU A 83 -19.61 -1.93 -29.91
N TYR A 84 -20.19 -1.85 -28.71
CA TYR A 84 -21.52 -2.40 -28.41
C TYR A 84 -22.63 -1.86 -29.29
N LYS A 85 -22.57 -0.58 -29.66
CA LYS A 85 -23.56 0.02 -30.58
C LYS A 85 -23.49 -0.60 -31.98
N THR A 86 -22.31 -1.00 -32.42
CA THR A 86 -22.09 -1.60 -33.75
C THR A 86 -22.20 -3.13 -33.74
N GLU A 87 -21.81 -3.77 -32.64
CA GLU A 87 -21.79 -5.21 -32.42
C GLU A 87 -22.37 -5.54 -31.03
N PRO A 88 -23.70 -5.61 -30.90
CA PRO A 88 -24.36 -5.85 -29.61
C PRO A 88 -24.17 -7.27 -29.06
N ASP A 89 -23.71 -8.21 -29.88
CA ASP A 89 -23.39 -9.56 -29.43
C ASP A 89 -22.04 -9.56 -28.69
N VAL A 90 -22.09 -9.25 -27.39
CA VAL A 90 -20.90 -9.22 -26.54
C VAL A 90 -20.14 -10.56 -26.51
N ARG A 91 -20.75 -11.69 -26.90
CA ARG A 91 -20.07 -12.99 -26.91
C ARG A 91 -19.19 -13.21 -28.14
N SER A 92 -19.40 -12.43 -29.22
CA SER A 92 -18.56 -12.51 -30.43
C SER A 92 -17.29 -11.69 -30.34
N TRP A 93 -17.15 -10.81 -29.35
CA TRP A 93 -15.99 -9.94 -29.20
C TRP A 93 -14.71 -10.73 -28.95
N ASN A 94 -13.58 -10.22 -29.46
CA ASN A 94 -12.26 -10.79 -29.21
C ASN A 94 -11.64 -10.22 -27.92
N TYR A 95 -11.99 -10.80 -26.78
CA TYR A 95 -11.51 -10.32 -25.48
C TYR A 95 -10.00 -10.40 -25.26
N ALA A 96 -9.32 -11.34 -25.91
CA ALA A 96 -7.87 -11.44 -25.84
C ALA A 96 -7.22 -10.23 -26.52
N GLU A 97 -7.68 -9.89 -27.72
CA GLU A 97 -7.21 -8.71 -28.46
C GLU A 97 -7.56 -7.41 -27.75
N LEU A 98 -8.78 -7.29 -27.21
CA LEU A 98 -9.16 -6.10 -26.44
C LEU A 98 -8.28 -5.91 -25.20
N LYS A 99 -7.93 -6.99 -24.50
CA LYS A 99 -7.00 -6.94 -23.35
C LYS A 99 -5.59 -6.56 -23.78
N ASP A 100 -5.09 -7.11 -24.88
CA ASP A 100 -3.76 -6.77 -25.40
C ASP A 100 -3.67 -5.30 -25.83
N GLN A 101 -4.73 -4.75 -26.42
CA GLN A 101 -4.79 -3.35 -26.85
C GLN A 101 -4.90 -2.37 -25.67
N THR A 102 -5.72 -2.69 -24.68
CA THR A 102 -6.06 -1.77 -23.58
C THR A 102 -5.18 -1.96 -22.35
N GLY A 103 -4.52 -3.12 -22.21
CA GLY A 103 -3.82 -3.53 -21.00
C GLY A 103 -4.76 -3.80 -19.80
N MET A 104 -6.07 -3.97 -20.05
CA MET A 104 -7.08 -4.11 -19.01
C MET A 104 -7.85 -5.42 -19.14
N ASP A 105 -8.20 -6.01 -18.00
CA ASP A 105 -9.18 -7.08 -17.97
C ASP A 105 -10.57 -6.48 -18.22
N ILE A 106 -11.34 -7.12 -19.10
CA ILE A 106 -12.68 -6.69 -19.49
C ILE A 106 -13.66 -7.77 -19.03
N TYR A 107 -14.76 -7.36 -18.43
CA TYR A 107 -15.81 -8.24 -17.94
C TYR A 107 -17.18 -7.70 -18.38
N ILE A 108 -18.03 -8.59 -18.89
CA ILE A 108 -19.41 -8.28 -19.23
C ILE A 108 -20.33 -8.97 -18.24
N ILE A 109 -21.07 -8.17 -17.48
CA ILE A 109 -21.97 -8.65 -16.42
C ILE A 109 -23.43 -8.46 -16.88
N ASP A 110 -24.18 -9.55 -16.90
CA ASP A 110 -25.61 -9.53 -17.24
C ASP A 110 -26.51 -8.99 -16.11
N LYS A 111 -27.81 -8.88 -16.37
CA LYS A 111 -28.83 -8.46 -15.39
C LYS A 111 -29.01 -9.43 -14.22
N GLN A 112 -28.49 -10.65 -14.32
CA GLN A 112 -28.47 -11.62 -13.23
C GLN A 112 -27.16 -11.51 -12.44
N ASN A 113 -26.40 -10.43 -12.62
CA ASN A 113 -25.11 -10.19 -11.99
C ASN A 113 -24.15 -11.38 -12.17
N THR A 114 -24.15 -11.96 -13.37
CA THR A 114 -23.26 -13.05 -13.77
C THR A 114 -22.31 -12.56 -14.85
N ILE A 115 -21.02 -12.88 -14.73
CA ILE A 115 -20.05 -12.61 -15.77
C ILE A 115 -20.32 -13.58 -16.93
N ILE A 116 -20.77 -13.06 -18.07
CA ILE A 116 -21.12 -13.89 -19.24
C ILE A 116 -20.00 -13.94 -20.28
N ALA A 117 -19.07 -13.00 -20.25
CA ALA A 117 -17.91 -12.93 -21.12
C ALA A 117 -16.81 -12.10 -20.45
N SER A 118 -15.55 -12.47 -20.67
CA SER A 118 -14.40 -11.78 -20.10
C SER A 118 -13.10 -12.11 -20.83
N SER A 119 -12.11 -11.21 -20.74
CA SER A 119 -10.72 -11.49 -21.09
C SER A 119 -9.97 -12.34 -20.06
N TYR A 120 -10.57 -12.58 -18.91
CA TYR A 120 -10.09 -13.49 -17.88
C TYR A 120 -11.06 -14.67 -17.76
N GLU A 121 -10.81 -15.70 -18.55
CA GLU A 121 -11.67 -16.88 -18.68
C GLU A 121 -12.09 -17.54 -17.36
N PRO A 122 -11.25 -17.63 -16.30
CA PRO A 122 -11.63 -18.27 -15.04
C PRO A 122 -12.84 -17.64 -14.35
N ASP A 123 -13.13 -16.36 -14.61
CA ASP A 123 -14.23 -15.64 -13.97
C ASP A 123 -15.57 -15.76 -14.74
N ILE A 124 -15.56 -16.33 -15.94
CA ILE A 124 -16.78 -16.53 -16.73
C ILE A 124 -17.71 -17.52 -16.00
N GLY A 125 -18.96 -17.10 -15.78
CA GLY A 125 -19.96 -17.84 -15.02
C GLY A 125 -20.00 -17.50 -13.52
N LEU A 126 -19.09 -16.64 -13.02
CA LEU A 126 -19.16 -16.14 -11.65
C LEU A 126 -20.45 -15.33 -11.45
N ASN A 127 -21.27 -15.75 -10.49
CA ASN A 127 -22.51 -15.09 -10.13
C ASN A 127 -22.36 -14.34 -8.80
N PHE A 128 -22.39 -13.01 -8.85
CA PHE A 128 -22.22 -12.17 -7.67
C PHE A 128 -23.36 -12.33 -6.65
N ASN A 129 -24.54 -12.79 -7.05
CA ASN A 129 -25.63 -13.04 -6.10
C ASN A 129 -25.31 -14.22 -5.16
N ALA A 130 -24.46 -15.17 -5.60
CA ALA A 130 -24.13 -16.36 -4.83
C ALA A 130 -23.04 -16.11 -3.78
N CYS A 131 -22.03 -15.29 -4.10
CA CYS A 131 -20.88 -15.05 -3.23
C CYS A 131 -20.90 -13.70 -2.51
N CYS A 132 -21.55 -12.70 -3.11
CA CYS A 132 -21.13 -11.32 -2.96
C CYS A 132 -22.33 -10.35 -2.87
N SER A 133 -23.35 -10.74 -2.10
CA SER A 133 -24.64 -10.01 -1.99
C SER A 133 -24.52 -8.52 -1.65
N LYS A 134 -23.45 -8.11 -0.96
CA LYS A 134 -23.16 -6.71 -0.62
C LYS A 134 -22.79 -5.84 -1.83
N LEU A 135 -22.28 -6.44 -2.91
CA LEU A 135 -21.91 -5.73 -4.14
C LEU A 135 -23.12 -5.49 -5.05
N ILE A 136 -24.21 -6.24 -4.88
CA ILE A 136 -25.38 -6.20 -5.77
C ILE A 136 -26.01 -4.80 -5.86
N PRO A 137 -26.31 -4.08 -4.76
CA PRO A 137 -26.91 -2.76 -4.85
C PRO A 137 -26.07 -1.78 -5.67
N MET A 138 -24.74 -1.88 -5.53
CA MET A 138 -23.77 -1.05 -6.24
C MET A 138 -23.73 -1.38 -7.74
N LEU A 139 -23.73 -2.67 -8.12
CA LEU A 139 -23.74 -3.09 -9.52
C LEU A 139 -25.05 -2.65 -10.23
N GLU A 140 -26.18 -2.82 -9.56
CA GLU A 140 -27.49 -2.40 -10.08
C GLU A 140 -27.58 -0.87 -10.23
N GLU A 141 -27.07 -0.12 -9.25
CA GLU A 141 -27.03 1.34 -9.32
C GLU A 141 -26.19 1.81 -10.51
N ARG A 142 -24.98 1.26 -10.70
CA ARG A 142 -24.08 1.63 -11.80
C ARG A 142 -24.67 1.27 -13.17
N ARG A 143 -25.33 0.11 -13.29
CA ARG A 143 -26.06 -0.29 -14.50
C ARG A 143 -27.21 0.67 -14.80
N ARG A 144 -27.95 1.12 -13.78
CA ARG A 144 -29.07 2.06 -13.93
C ARG A 144 -28.60 3.46 -14.31
N LEU A 145 -27.50 3.94 -13.73
CA LEU A 145 -26.96 5.28 -14.03
C LEU A 145 -26.41 5.37 -15.44
N ARG A 146 -25.80 4.28 -15.96
CA ARG A 146 -25.16 4.22 -17.30
C ARG A 146 -24.03 5.24 -17.48
N GLU A 147 -23.61 5.87 -16.41
CA GLU A 147 -22.47 6.76 -16.36
C GLU A 147 -21.21 5.94 -16.05
N PHE A 148 -20.06 6.50 -16.40
CA PHE A 148 -18.78 5.92 -16.02
C PHE A 148 -18.55 6.12 -14.52
N HIS A 149 -18.36 5.02 -13.80
CA HIS A 149 -17.98 5.00 -12.41
C HIS A 149 -16.66 4.26 -12.24
N HIS A 150 -15.77 4.76 -11.39
CA HIS A 150 -14.57 4.04 -11.00
C HIS A 150 -14.50 3.94 -9.48
N ASP A 151 -13.95 2.83 -9.00
CA ASP A 151 -13.63 2.66 -7.59
C ASP A 151 -12.23 3.18 -7.28
N GLY A 152 -11.91 3.29 -6.00
CA GLY A 152 -10.52 3.49 -5.57
C GLY A 152 -9.66 2.27 -5.90
N MET A 153 -8.35 2.43 -5.79
CA MET A 153 -7.42 1.31 -5.83
C MET A 153 -7.68 0.38 -4.64
N ASP A 154 -7.79 -0.93 -4.90
CA ASP A 154 -7.94 -1.94 -3.85
C ASP A 154 -6.83 -3.00 -3.95
N ILE A 155 -6.51 -3.63 -2.82
CA ILE A 155 -5.60 -4.76 -2.78
C ILE A 155 -6.43 -6.00 -3.05
N GLU A 156 -6.13 -6.69 -4.15
CA GLU A 156 -6.77 -7.94 -4.49
C GLU A 156 -6.38 -9.01 -3.46
N GLN A 157 -7.34 -9.43 -2.63
CA GLN A 157 -7.09 -10.30 -1.47
C GLN A 157 -6.48 -11.66 -1.81
N SER A 158 -6.69 -12.16 -3.03
CA SER A 158 -6.15 -13.45 -3.48
C SER A 158 -4.69 -13.37 -3.93
N SER A 159 -4.25 -12.21 -4.45
CA SER A 159 -2.92 -12.03 -5.06
C SER A 159 -2.02 -11.05 -4.30
N GLY A 160 -2.59 -10.21 -3.43
CA GLY A 160 -1.91 -9.09 -2.78
C GLY A 160 -1.58 -7.94 -3.74
N ARG A 161 -2.06 -7.99 -4.99
CA ARG A 161 -1.74 -7.01 -6.04
C ARG A 161 -2.73 -5.86 -6.01
N VAL A 162 -2.27 -4.66 -6.31
CA VAL A 162 -3.15 -3.49 -6.39
C VAL A 162 -3.87 -3.48 -7.73
N LYS A 163 -5.21 -3.46 -7.70
CA LYS A 163 -6.07 -3.45 -8.87
C LYS A 163 -7.09 -2.32 -8.74
N LYS A 164 -7.33 -1.61 -9.84
CA LYS A 164 -8.39 -0.59 -9.94
C LYS A 164 -9.51 -1.13 -10.82
N TYR A 165 -10.74 -0.77 -10.48
CA TYR A 165 -11.93 -1.18 -11.22
C TYR A 165 -12.75 0.02 -11.69
N SER A 166 -13.36 -0.12 -12.86
CA SER A 166 -14.38 0.80 -13.37
C SER A 166 -15.58 0.05 -13.93
N TYR A 167 -16.69 0.76 -14.09
CA TYR A 167 -17.99 0.21 -14.42
C TYR A 167 -18.77 1.22 -15.27
N ALA A 168 -19.46 0.73 -16.29
CA ALA A 168 -20.52 1.48 -16.97
C ALA A 168 -21.60 0.54 -17.50
N GLY A 169 -22.85 0.96 -17.38
CA GLY A 169 -23.98 0.25 -18.00
C GLY A 169 -24.06 0.51 -19.50
N THR A 170 -24.52 -0.47 -20.27
CA THR A 170 -24.87 -0.27 -21.69
C THR A 170 -26.11 0.62 -21.82
N ASP A 171 -26.30 1.22 -23.00
CA ASP A 171 -27.42 2.15 -23.26
C ASP A 171 -28.80 1.51 -23.06
N ASP A 172 -28.92 0.22 -23.36
CA ASP A 172 -30.12 -0.60 -23.14
C ASP A 172 -30.24 -1.14 -21.72
N GLY A 173 -29.18 -1.06 -20.91
CA GLY A 173 -29.10 -1.62 -19.56
C GLY A 173 -29.08 -3.15 -19.51
N GLU A 174 -28.84 -3.84 -20.63
CA GLU A 174 -28.68 -5.31 -20.66
C GLU A 174 -27.38 -5.74 -19.97
N TYR A 175 -26.31 -4.96 -20.14
CA TYR A 175 -25.00 -5.31 -19.64
C TYR A 175 -24.36 -4.19 -18.82
N LEU A 176 -23.40 -4.60 -18.00
CA LEU A 176 -22.53 -3.72 -17.24
C LEU A 176 -21.11 -4.13 -17.65
N ILE A 177 -20.41 -3.20 -18.26
CA ILE A 177 -19.02 -3.34 -18.64
C ILE A 177 -18.20 -3.00 -17.41
N GLN A 178 -17.39 -3.94 -16.95
CA GLN A 178 -16.41 -3.71 -15.89
C GLN A 178 -15.00 -3.82 -16.49
N LEU A 179 -14.13 -2.87 -16.14
CA LEU A 179 -12.71 -2.93 -16.41
C LEU A 179 -11.93 -3.19 -15.13
N GLY A 180 -10.86 -3.95 -15.23
CA GLY A 180 -9.89 -4.18 -14.16
C GLY A 180 -8.47 -3.93 -14.65
N LYS A 181 -7.72 -3.03 -14.01
CA LYS A 181 -6.31 -2.78 -14.35
C LYS A 181 -5.42 -3.10 -13.16
N TYR A 182 -4.47 -4.01 -13.37
CA TYR A 182 -3.38 -4.24 -12.44
C TYR A 182 -2.41 -3.06 -12.48
N LEU A 183 -2.06 -2.57 -11.30
CA LEU A 183 -1.26 -1.37 -11.14
C LEU A 183 0.20 -1.70 -10.82
N ASP A 184 0.45 -2.90 -10.31
CA ASP A 184 1.79 -3.39 -9.95
C ASP A 184 2.72 -3.65 -11.15
N THR A 185 2.16 -3.72 -12.35
CA THR A 185 2.90 -3.77 -13.60
C THR A 185 3.26 -2.40 -14.16
N ASP A 186 2.78 -1.31 -13.55
CA ASP A 186 3.09 0.05 -13.98
C ASP A 186 4.45 0.49 -13.39
N ASP A 187 5.35 0.98 -14.25
CA ASP A 187 6.69 1.43 -13.86
C ASP A 187 6.64 2.50 -12.74
N ILE A 188 5.61 3.35 -12.76
CA ILE A 188 5.41 4.38 -11.74
C ILE A 188 5.04 3.72 -10.41
N PHE A 189 4.12 2.76 -10.41
CA PHE A 189 3.74 2.04 -9.20
C PHE A 189 4.93 1.29 -8.58
N GLN A 190 5.78 0.68 -9.41
CA GLN A 190 7.00 0.02 -8.92
C GLN A 190 7.98 0.99 -8.28
N GLN A 191 8.12 2.21 -8.83
CA GLN A 191 8.95 3.26 -8.25
C GLN A 191 8.40 3.81 -6.92
N PHE A 192 7.08 3.79 -6.73
CA PHE A 192 6.42 4.31 -5.53
C PHE A 192 5.82 3.19 -4.65
N ASN A 193 6.44 2.00 -4.66
CA ASN A 193 5.93 0.84 -3.93
C ASN A 193 6.01 1.05 -2.40
N ILE A 194 4.88 1.40 -1.79
CA ILE A 194 4.76 1.66 -0.35
C ILE A 194 5.26 0.50 0.52
N PHE A 195 5.04 -0.75 0.10
CA PHE A 195 5.45 -1.92 0.86
C PHE A 195 6.97 -2.09 0.88
N GLY A 196 7.62 -1.77 -0.25
CA GLY A 196 9.08 -1.76 -0.36
C GLY A 196 9.71 -0.64 0.47
N GLU A 197 9.09 0.54 0.48
CA GLU A 197 9.57 1.69 1.25
C GLU A 197 9.41 1.48 2.76
N ILE A 198 8.29 0.93 3.22
CA ILE A 198 8.11 0.53 4.63
C ILE A 198 9.20 -0.45 5.05
N LYS A 199 9.43 -1.50 4.27
CA LYS A 199 10.48 -2.48 4.57
C LYS A 199 11.86 -1.83 4.63
N THR A 200 12.17 -0.93 3.68
CA THR A 200 13.44 -0.21 3.64
C THR A 200 13.62 0.69 4.87
N LEU A 201 12.55 1.34 5.34
CA LEU A 201 12.59 2.17 6.55
C LEU A 201 12.80 1.32 7.80
N VAL A 202 12.10 0.19 7.95
CA VAL A 202 12.30 -0.74 9.09
C VAL A 202 13.71 -1.33 9.09
N ASP A 203 14.19 -1.82 7.94
CA ASP A 203 15.53 -2.43 7.81
C ASP A 203 16.67 -1.42 8.04
N LYS A 204 16.43 -0.12 7.80
CA LYS A 204 17.44 0.94 7.92
C LYS A 204 17.63 1.45 9.35
N TYR A 205 16.62 1.32 10.21
CA TYR A 205 16.62 1.96 11.52
C TYR A 205 16.37 0.94 12.63
N ASP A 206 17.43 0.54 13.35
CA ASP A 206 17.37 -0.40 14.50
C ASP A 206 16.43 0.02 15.65
N LEU A 207 15.97 1.28 15.66
CA LEU A 207 15.04 1.82 16.65
C LEU A 207 13.57 1.66 16.25
N VAL A 208 13.28 1.21 15.03
CA VAL A 208 11.93 0.99 14.49
C VAL A 208 11.65 -0.50 14.47
N ASP A 209 10.58 -0.90 15.16
CA ASP A 209 10.12 -2.29 15.16
C ASP A 209 9.23 -2.58 13.94
N ASP A 210 8.25 -1.69 13.67
CA ASP A 210 7.35 -1.81 12.53
C ASP A 210 6.74 -0.46 12.13
N ILE A 211 6.22 -0.34 10.89
CA ILE A 211 5.46 0.79 10.38
C ILE A 211 4.12 0.29 9.83
N HIS A 212 3.03 0.76 10.44
CA HIS A 212 1.68 0.42 10.01
C HIS A 212 1.02 1.58 9.24
N VAL A 213 0.64 1.34 7.99
CA VAL A 213 -0.18 2.28 7.21
C VAL A 213 -1.63 1.85 7.25
N LEU A 214 -2.53 2.78 7.58
CA LEU A 214 -3.97 2.53 7.67
C LEU A 214 -4.66 3.11 6.43
N ASN A 215 -5.59 2.35 5.85
CA ASN A 215 -6.54 2.89 4.88
C ASN A 215 -7.54 3.84 5.57
N LEU A 216 -8.23 4.69 4.81
CA LEU A 216 -9.32 5.60 5.21
C LEU A 216 -10.41 4.92 6.08
N GLY A 217 -10.57 3.60 5.96
CA GLY A 217 -11.47 2.79 6.80
C GLY A 217 -10.90 2.35 8.16
N GLY A 218 -9.71 2.81 8.54
CA GLY A 218 -9.01 2.43 9.77
C GLY A 218 -8.51 0.98 9.80
N ARG A 219 -8.38 0.35 8.62
CA ARG A 219 -7.85 -1.01 8.49
C ARG A 219 -6.41 -0.97 8.00
N HIS A 220 -5.56 -1.81 8.58
CA HIS A 220 -4.18 -1.97 8.16
C HIS A 220 -4.10 -2.33 6.67
N LEU A 221 -3.21 -1.67 5.93
CA LEU A 221 -2.73 -2.12 4.63
C LEU A 221 -1.73 -3.28 4.87
N GLU A 222 -2.17 -4.33 5.55
CA GLU A 222 -1.37 -5.54 5.70
C GLU A 222 -1.57 -6.42 4.48
N CYS A 223 -0.50 -6.61 3.70
CA CYS A 223 -0.34 -7.86 2.99
C CYS A 223 -0.20 -8.95 4.06
N GLN A 224 -1.26 -9.74 4.28
CA GLN A 224 -1.03 -11.13 4.68
C GLN A 224 -0.39 -11.82 3.48
N LEU A 225 0.94 -11.66 3.33
CA LEU A 225 1.72 -12.58 2.53
C LEU A 225 1.36 -13.98 3.03
N PRO A 226 0.93 -14.91 2.16
CA PRO A 226 0.74 -16.28 2.60
C PRO A 226 2.08 -16.73 3.19
N SER A 227 2.05 -17.07 4.47
CA SER A 227 3.15 -17.73 5.16
C SER A 227 3.50 -18.96 4.33
N SER A 228 4.57 -18.84 3.55
CA SER A 228 5.11 -19.96 2.81
C SER A 228 5.89 -20.82 3.80
N ILE A 229 5.33 -22.02 3.99
CA ILE A 229 5.83 -23.20 4.73
C ILE A 229 5.59 -23.19 6.25
#